data_AF-A0A931N5S7-F1
#
_entry.id   AF-A0A931N5S7-F1
#
_cell.length_a   1.000
_cell.length_b   1.000
_cell.length_c   1.000
_cell.angle_alpha   90.00
_cell.angle_beta   90.00
_cell.angle_gamma   90.00
#
_symmetry.space_group_name_H-M   'P 1'
#
loop_
_entity.id
_entity.type
_entity.pdbx_description
1 polymer ?
#
loop_
_entity_poly.entity_id
_entity_poly.type
_entity_poly.pdbx_seq_one_letter_code
_entity_poly.pdbx_strand_id
1 'polypeptide(L)'
;MASVALLLGACDSVSGIPVDDPAPARAAAVTTVSATTPPPAPPTTSTLPPPPADAPAVGEVPGLPEAAVAVRRWATDLRTATQTELQDKCWSIAPGNVTEMYQGKQAILSALAQPGTANTTTVTWKSRATTVTVERDLIDTGYACPRVFPSGTEIGYNDADARHTVRRYLSRLVGTPLDPADREADYPLVCRATPAAWDPRSTGSPTKPPLAGNTAKLSGVTGFEGSEISSSRIDSEYLAVEVPVIDSTGTAKTRTFTLTQGPEGFCIGDVTP
;
A
#
# COMPACT_ATOMS: atom_id res chain seq x y z
N MET A 1 37.72 50.24 -16.08
CA MET A 1 38.94 49.53 -16.54
C MET A 1 38.46 48.20 -17.11
N ALA A 2 38.24 48.14 -18.42
CA ALA A 2 39.12 47.49 -19.42
C ALA A 2 39.11 45.95 -19.25
N SER A 3 38.34 45.20 -20.06
CA SER A 3 38.71 44.61 -21.38
C SER A 3 39.41 43.25 -21.21
N VAL A 4 39.23 42.14 -21.94
CA VAL A 4 38.68 41.72 -23.27
C VAL A 4 38.69 40.16 -23.23
N ALA A 5 37.64 39.42 -23.57
CA ALA A 5 37.16 38.90 -24.87
C ALA A 5 37.81 37.58 -25.41
N LEU A 6 36.91 36.61 -25.67
CA LEU A 6 36.80 35.56 -26.72
C LEU A 6 38.03 34.75 -27.23
N LEU A 7 37.80 33.45 -27.49
CA LEU A 7 37.79 32.88 -28.86
C LEU A 7 37.23 31.44 -28.91
N LEU A 8 36.56 31.18 -30.04
CA LEU A 8 35.87 29.96 -30.49
C LEU A 8 36.83 28.94 -31.14
N GLY A 9 36.37 27.70 -31.30
CA GLY A 9 36.95 26.73 -32.24
C GLY A 9 36.10 25.46 -32.39
N ALA A 10 35.50 25.28 -33.57
CA ALA A 10 34.80 24.08 -34.03
C ALA A 10 35.55 23.48 -35.26
N CYS A 11 35.12 22.28 -35.69
CA CYS A 11 35.44 21.58 -36.96
C CYS A 11 36.80 20.83 -37.00
N ASP A 12 37.03 19.73 -37.71
CA ASP A 12 36.24 18.77 -38.53
C ASP A 12 37.24 17.69 -39.06
N SER A 13 36.73 16.50 -39.38
CA SER A 13 37.20 15.50 -40.37
C SER A 13 38.61 14.87 -40.32
N VAL A 14 38.65 13.53 -40.35
CA VAL A 14 39.27 12.75 -41.45
C VAL A 14 38.83 11.27 -41.43
N SER A 15 38.29 10.83 -42.56
CA SER A 15 37.95 9.45 -42.92
C SER A 15 39.17 8.70 -43.49
N GLY A 16 39.23 7.38 -43.28
CA GLY A 16 40.16 6.49 -43.98
C GLY A 16 39.60 5.09 -44.12
N ILE A 17 39.17 4.73 -45.34
CA ILE A 17 38.92 3.36 -45.80
C ILE A 17 40.12 2.97 -46.65
N PRO A 18 40.67 1.75 -46.48
CA PRO A 18 41.21 1.03 -47.64
C PRO A 18 40.34 -0.17 -48.00
N VAL A 19 39.89 -0.16 -49.26
CA VAL A 19 39.32 -1.29 -49.98
C VAL A 19 40.48 -2.13 -50.49
N ASP A 20 40.48 -3.43 -50.21
CA ASP A 20 41.23 -4.42 -50.98
C ASP A 20 40.34 -5.66 -51.12
N ASP A 21 39.97 -5.95 -52.38
CA ASP A 21 39.36 -7.21 -52.81
C ASP A 21 40.26 -7.76 -53.93
N PRO A 22 40.60 -9.06 -53.89
CA PRO A 22 40.29 -9.88 -55.05
C PRO A 22 39.66 -11.24 -54.70
N ALA A 23 38.77 -11.66 -55.60
CA ALA A 23 37.81 -12.76 -55.53
C ALA A 23 38.40 -14.20 -55.68
N PRO A 24 37.60 -15.25 -55.96
CA PRO A 24 36.65 -15.95 -55.08
C PRO A 24 36.95 -17.47 -55.01
N ALA A 25 36.78 -18.13 -53.85
CA ALA A 25 36.56 -19.59 -53.83
C ALA A 25 36.08 -20.15 -52.48
N ARG A 26 35.02 -20.96 -52.59
CA ARG A 26 34.72 -22.18 -51.82
C ARG A 26 33.96 -22.01 -50.49
N ALA A 27 32.69 -22.43 -50.56
CA ALA A 27 31.80 -22.66 -49.44
C ALA A 27 32.45 -23.53 -48.35
N ALA A 28 32.46 -23.01 -47.12
CA ALA A 28 32.64 -23.77 -45.90
C ALA A 28 31.39 -23.58 -45.04
N ALA A 29 30.77 -24.70 -44.65
CA ALA A 29 29.58 -24.72 -43.81
C ALA A 29 29.86 -24.08 -42.45
N VAL A 30 29.14 -23.02 -42.11
CA VAL A 30 29.12 -22.46 -40.75
C VAL A 30 28.13 -23.29 -39.95
N THR A 31 28.64 -24.17 -39.08
CA THR A 31 27.85 -24.83 -38.05
C THR A 31 27.42 -23.78 -37.03
N THR A 32 26.15 -23.37 -37.09
CA THR A 32 25.54 -22.52 -36.06
C THR A 32 25.37 -23.35 -34.79
N VAL A 33 26.21 -23.10 -33.78
CA VAL A 33 25.98 -23.58 -32.42
C VAL A 33 24.83 -22.78 -31.85
N SER A 34 23.66 -23.42 -31.73
CA SER A 34 22.52 -22.86 -31.00
C SER A 34 22.92 -22.61 -29.55
N ALA A 35 23.12 -21.35 -29.19
CA ALA A 35 23.23 -20.95 -27.80
C ALA A 35 21.88 -21.18 -27.13
N THR A 36 21.79 -22.20 -26.27
CA THR A 36 20.63 -22.41 -25.40
C THR A 36 20.61 -21.29 -24.37
N THR A 37 19.72 -20.32 -24.56
CA THR A 37 19.39 -19.30 -23.57
C THR A 37 18.91 -20.01 -22.29
N PRO A 38 19.54 -19.78 -21.13
CA PRO A 38 19.02 -20.31 -19.88
C PRO A 38 17.60 -19.77 -19.64
N PRO A 39 16.70 -20.60 -19.07
CA PRO A 39 15.33 -20.14 -18.77
C PRO A 39 15.37 -18.89 -17.87
N PRO A 40 14.41 -17.97 -18.05
CA PRO A 40 14.34 -16.76 -17.23
C PRO A 40 14.27 -17.14 -15.76
N ALA A 41 15.11 -16.50 -14.95
CA ALA A 41 15.05 -16.63 -13.50
C ALA A 41 13.62 -16.26 -13.02
N PRO A 42 13.06 -16.99 -12.04
CA PRO A 42 11.75 -16.65 -11.49
C PRO A 42 11.75 -15.20 -10.97
N PRO A 43 10.60 -14.50 -11.05
CA PRO A 43 10.48 -13.10 -10.65
C PRO A 43 11.00 -12.90 -9.23
N THR A 44 11.73 -11.80 -9.03
CA THR A 44 12.33 -11.41 -7.77
C THR A 44 11.28 -11.34 -6.67
N THR A 45 11.42 -12.25 -5.71
CA THR A 45 10.71 -12.30 -4.45
C THR A 45 11.07 -11.10 -3.59
N SER A 46 10.14 -10.70 -2.72
CA SER A 46 10.30 -9.68 -1.66
C SER A 46 11.73 -9.62 -1.13
N THR A 47 12.28 -8.40 -1.00
CA THR A 47 13.63 -8.11 -0.50
C THR A 47 13.86 -8.52 0.96
N LEU A 48 12.84 -9.04 1.65
CA LEU A 48 12.91 -9.45 3.04
C LEU A 48 13.59 -10.84 3.20
N PRO A 49 14.47 -11.04 4.21
CA PRO A 49 15.11 -12.33 4.50
C PRO A 49 14.08 -13.46 4.66
N PRO A 50 14.29 -14.72 4.28
CA PRO A 50 13.25 -15.75 4.40
C PRO A 50 12.68 -15.88 5.83
N PRO A 51 11.39 -16.25 6.02
CA PRO A 51 10.84 -16.50 7.35
C PRO A 51 11.66 -17.56 8.11
N PRO A 52 11.73 -17.47 9.46
CA PRO A 52 12.41 -18.48 10.26
C PRO A 52 11.91 -19.91 9.99
N ALA A 53 12.79 -20.90 10.11
CA ALA A 53 12.44 -22.30 9.87
C ALA A 53 11.35 -22.81 10.83
N ASP A 54 11.28 -22.25 12.04
CA ASP A 54 10.29 -22.55 13.08
C ASP A 54 9.07 -21.61 13.04
N ALA A 55 8.93 -20.80 11.98
CA ALA A 55 7.77 -19.94 11.77
C ALA A 55 6.48 -20.80 11.73
N PRO A 56 5.36 -20.30 12.29
CA PRO A 56 4.10 -21.03 12.26
C PRO A 56 3.69 -21.45 10.85
N ALA A 57 3.04 -22.61 10.76
CA ALA A 57 2.51 -23.11 9.49
C ALA A 57 1.39 -22.18 8.99
N VAL A 58 1.48 -21.81 7.72
CA VAL A 58 0.40 -21.14 6.98
C VAL A 58 0.11 -22.01 5.77
N GLY A 59 -1.14 -22.41 5.59
CA GLY A 59 -1.54 -23.27 4.50
C GLY A 59 -1.36 -22.58 3.16
N GLU A 60 -0.98 -23.38 2.17
CA GLU A 60 -0.75 -22.92 0.80
C GLU A 60 -2.00 -22.30 0.20
N VAL A 61 -1.78 -21.34 -0.70
CA VAL A 61 -2.83 -20.68 -1.48
C VAL A 61 -2.62 -21.09 -2.95
N PRO A 62 -3.50 -21.94 -3.51
CA PRO A 62 -3.35 -22.37 -4.90
C PRO A 62 -3.24 -21.19 -5.88
N GLY A 63 -2.16 -21.17 -6.66
CA GLY A 63 -1.88 -20.11 -7.63
C GLY A 63 -1.33 -18.80 -7.06
N LEU A 64 -1.00 -18.74 -5.76
CA LEU A 64 -0.41 -17.57 -5.10
C LEU A 64 0.49 -17.98 -3.90
N PRO A 65 1.61 -18.70 -4.13
CA PRO A 65 2.49 -19.20 -3.07
C PRO A 65 3.12 -18.09 -2.19
N GLU A 66 3.34 -16.90 -2.75
CA GLU A 66 3.87 -15.73 -2.04
C GLU A 66 2.98 -15.29 -0.87
N ALA A 67 1.68 -15.58 -0.92
CA ALA A 67 0.75 -15.19 0.13
C ALA A 67 1.02 -15.91 1.46
N ALA A 68 1.31 -17.21 1.40
CA ALA A 68 1.69 -17.96 2.59
C ALA A 68 3.00 -17.41 3.19
N VAL A 69 3.97 -17.06 2.35
CA VAL A 69 5.27 -16.51 2.80
C VAL A 69 5.09 -15.16 3.50
N ALA A 70 4.32 -14.24 2.92
CA ALA A 70 4.09 -12.91 3.49
C ALA A 70 3.41 -12.99 4.86
N VAL A 71 2.41 -13.88 5.00
CA VAL A 71 1.66 -14.06 6.24
C VAL A 71 2.45 -14.84 7.29
N ARG A 72 3.37 -15.73 6.91
CA ARG A 72 4.23 -16.46 7.87
C ARG A 72 5.11 -15.55 8.72
N ARG A 73 5.55 -14.41 8.17
CA ARG A 73 6.30 -13.42 8.95
C ARG A 73 5.45 -12.81 10.04
N TRP A 74 4.28 -12.31 9.66
CA TRP A 74 3.32 -11.78 10.61
C TRP A 74 2.90 -12.84 11.65
N ALA A 75 2.69 -14.09 11.24
CA ALA A 75 2.35 -15.18 12.17
C ALA A 75 3.47 -15.45 13.18
N THR A 76 4.73 -15.29 12.77
CA THR A 76 5.89 -15.37 13.69
C THR A 76 5.82 -14.25 14.72
N ASP A 77 5.58 -13.03 14.28
CA ASP A 77 5.43 -11.87 15.16
C ASP A 77 4.22 -11.98 16.07
N LEU A 78 3.09 -12.51 15.59
CA LEU A 78 1.92 -12.76 16.42
C LEU A 78 2.27 -13.62 17.64
N ARG A 79 3.18 -14.59 17.50
CA ARG A 79 3.63 -15.47 18.57
C ARG A 79 4.56 -14.76 19.56
N THR A 80 5.51 -13.97 19.08
CA THR A 80 6.66 -13.50 19.88
C THR A 80 6.66 -12.01 20.20
N ALA A 81 6.06 -11.18 19.36
CA ALA A 81 6.08 -9.75 19.51
C ALA A 81 5.10 -9.27 20.60
N THR A 82 5.45 -8.15 21.21
CA THR A 82 4.58 -7.37 22.08
C THR A 82 3.43 -6.76 21.28
N GLN A 83 2.38 -6.34 21.99
CA GLN A 83 1.24 -5.67 21.37
C GLN A 83 1.66 -4.38 20.64
N THR A 84 2.59 -3.60 21.20
CA THR A 84 3.10 -2.37 20.59
C THR A 84 3.90 -2.66 19.32
N GLU A 85 4.81 -3.64 19.34
CA GLU A 85 5.55 -4.04 18.13
C GLU A 85 4.62 -4.52 17.01
N LEU A 86 3.52 -5.21 17.35
CA LEU A 86 2.50 -5.58 16.36
C LEU A 86 1.74 -4.38 15.81
N GLN A 87 1.44 -3.37 16.64
CA GLN A 87 0.80 -2.13 16.19
C GLN A 87 1.73 -1.35 15.26
N ASP A 88 3.02 -1.27 15.58
CA ASP A 88 4.02 -0.58 14.76
C ASP A 88 4.22 -1.30 13.41
N LYS A 89 4.29 -2.63 13.41
CA LYS A 89 4.40 -3.42 12.16
C LYS A 89 3.11 -3.40 11.33
N CYS A 90 1.95 -3.31 11.99
CA CYS A 90 0.63 -3.23 11.34
C CYS A 90 0.08 -1.81 11.33
N TRP A 91 0.95 -0.85 11.04
CA TRP A 91 0.68 0.59 11.06
C TRP A 91 -0.45 1.05 10.14
N SER A 92 -0.91 0.22 9.18
CA SER A 92 -2.05 0.52 8.30
C SER A 92 -3.42 0.23 8.95
N ILE A 93 -3.42 -0.51 10.06
CA ILE A 93 -4.59 -0.90 10.84
C ILE A 93 -4.64 -0.05 12.10
N ALA A 94 -5.83 0.43 12.49
CA ALA A 94 -5.98 1.21 13.71
C ALA A 94 -5.43 0.43 14.93
N PRO A 95 -4.57 1.02 15.79
CA PRO A 95 -3.93 0.29 16.87
C PRO A 95 -4.88 -0.45 17.83
N GLY A 96 -6.07 0.13 18.07
CA GLY A 96 -7.13 -0.53 18.83
C GLY A 96 -7.65 -1.80 18.14
N ASN A 97 -7.84 -1.75 16.82
CA ASN A 97 -8.27 -2.90 16.03
C ASN A 97 -7.17 -3.98 15.98
N VAL A 98 -5.88 -3.62 15.88
CA VAL A 98 -4.77 -4.58 16.04
C VAL A 98 -4.86 -5.29 17.40
N THR A 99 -5.13 -4.53 18.45
CA THR A 99 -5.24 -5.07 19.82
C THR A 99 -6.41 -6.02 19.97
N GLU A 100 -7.57 -5.68 19.41
CA GLU A 100 -8.78 -6.50 19.50
C GLU A 100 -8.68 -7.76 18.63
N MET A 101 -8.33 -7.59 17.36
CA MET A 101 -8.29 -8.68 16.37
C MET A 101 -7.26 -9.75 16.73
N TYR A 102 -6.16 -9.39 17.40
CA TYR A 102 -5.02 -10.30 17.61
C TYR A 102 -4.95 -10.95 19.01
N GLN A 103 -5.96 -10.76 19.87
CA GLN A 103 -6.06 -11.41 21.18
C GLN A 103 -6.02 -12.96 21.07
N GLY A 104 -6.73 -13.51 20.08
CA GLY A 104 -6.98 -14.94 19.93
C GLY A 104 -5.86 -15.72 19.21
N LYS A 105 -4.60 -15.54 19.61
CA LYS A 105 -3.41 -16.04 18.89
C LYS A 105 -3.53 -17.50 18.41
N GLN A 106 -3.92 -18.42 19.29
CA GLN A 106 -4.02 -19.85 18.92
C GLN A 106 -5.14 -20.14 17.90
N ALA A 107 -6.28 -19.46 18.01
CA ALA A 107 -7.39 -19.62 17.07
C ALA A 107 -7.01 -19.08 15.68
N ILE A 108 -6.29 -17.95 15.65
CA ILE A 108 -5.74 -17.36 14.43
C ILE A 108 -4.74 -18.31 13.77
N LEU A 109 -3.74 -18.79 14.51
CA LEU A 109 -2.74 -19.73 13.98
C LEU A 109 -3.38 -21.03 13.48
N SER A 110 -4.42 -21.51 14.14
CA SER A 110 -5.19 -22.68 13.70
C SER A 110 -5.94 -22.44 12.38
N ALA A 111 -6.47 -21.23 12.18
CA ALA A 111 -7.10 -20.84 10.92
C ALA A 111 -6.06 -20.72 9.79
N LEU A 112 -4.92 -20.08 10.07
CA LEU A 112 -3.82 -19.96 9.12
C LEU A 112 -3.26 -21.32 8.67
N ALA A 113 -3.25 -22.32 9.55
CA ALA A 113 -2.79 -23.66 9.19
C ALA A 113 -3.70 -24.42 8.20
N GLN A 114 -4.93 -23.95 7.96
CA GLN A 114 -5.80 -24.50 6.93
C GLN A 114 -5.36 -24.03 5.53
N PRO A 115 -5.67 -24.76 4.44
CA PRO A 115 -5.44 -24.25 3.09
C PRO A 115 -6.14 -22.90 2.87
N GLY A 116 -5.44 -21.97 2.22
CA GLY A 116 -6.00 -20.67 1.89
C GLY A 116 -6.72 -20.66 0.55
N THR A 117 -7.60 -19.67 0.37
CA THR A 117 -8.23 -19.36 -0.91
C THR A 117 -7.94 -17.92 -1.29
N ALA A 118 -7.95 -17.62 -2.58
CA ALA A 118 -7.80 -16.24 -3.06
C ALA A 118 -8.89 -15.90 -4.05
N ASN A 119 -9.32 -14.64 -4.02
CA ASN A 119 -10.09 -14.02 -5.09
C ASN A 119 -9.27 -12.87 -5.69
N THR A 120 -9.91 -12.01 -6.47
CA THR A 120 -9.24 -10.91 -7.17
C THR A 120 -8.63 -9.86 -6.24
N THR A 121 -9.15 -9.70 -5.02
CA THR A 121 -8.76 -8.62 -4.10
C THR A 121 -8.20 -9.11 -2.76
N THR A 122 -8.48 -10.35 -2.36
CA THR A 122 -8.18 -10.85 -1.01
C THR A 122 -7.72 -12.30 -1.02
N VAL A 123 -6.92 -12.64 -0.02
CA VAL A 123 -6.52 -14.00 0.34
C VAL A 123 -7.12 -14.31 1.71
N THR A 124 -7.69 -15.49 1.86
CA THR A 124 -8.45 -15.90 3.04
C THR A 124 -7.98 -17.26 3.55
N TRP A 125 -7.75 -17.35 4.87
CA TRP A 125 -7.61 -18.59 5.62
C TRP A 125 -8.74 -18.67 6.63
N LYS A 126 -9.32 -19.86 6.83
CA LYS A 126 -10.52 -19.99 7.65
C LYS A 126 -10.54 -21.30 8.44
N SER A 127 -10.87 -21.18 9.72
CA SER A 127 -11.31 -22.29 10.57
C SER A 127 -12.82 -22.24 10.81
N ARG A 128 -13.34 -23.15 11.63
CA ARG A 128 -14.76 -23.11 12.04
C ARG A 128 -15.15 -21.83 12.79
N ALA A 129 -14.20 -21.18 13.47
CA ALA A 129 -14.47 -20.05 14.36
C ALA A 129 -13.81 -18.74 13.91
N THR A 130 -12.74 -18.78 13.11
CA THR A 130 -11.94 -17.61 12.76
C THR A 130 -11.70 -17.54 11.26
N THR A 131 -11.88 -16.34 10.70
CA THR A 131 -11.46 -15.98 9.35
C THR A 131 -10.29 -15.00 9.45
N VAL A 132 -9.27 -15.22 8.64
CA VAL A 132 -8.08 -14.37 8.51
C VAL A 132 -7.99 -13.95 7.06
N THR A 133 -8.04 -12.65 6.79
CA THR A 133 -8.02 -12.12 5.43
C THR A 133 -6.91 -11.11 5.25
N VAL A 134 -6.28 -11.13 4.09
CA VAL A 134 -5.28 -10.16 3.66
C VAL A 134 -5.67 -9.61 2.30
N GLU A 135 -5.51 -8.30 2.10
CA GLU A 135 -5.62 -7.68 0.77
C GLU A 135 -4.47 -8.11 -0.13
N ARG A 136 -4.77 -8.48 -1.38
CA ARG A 136 -3.80 -9.07 -2.29
C ARG A 136 -2.60 -8.16 -2.53
N ASP A 137 -2.82 -6.85 -2.63
CA ASP A 137 -1.78 -5.85 -2.84
C ASP A 137 -0.78 -5.78 -1.67
N LEU A 138 -1.19 -6.17 -0.46
CA LEU A 138 -0.30 -6.24 0.70
C LEU A 138 0.63 -7.45 0.69
N ILE A 139 0.33 -8.48 -0.12
CA ILE A 139 1.19 -9.66 -0.23
C ILE A 139 2.54 -9.30 -0.85
N ASP A 140 2.55 -8.40 -1.83
CA ASP A 140 3.75 -7.99 -2.57
C ASP A 140 4.75 -7.25 -1.68
N THR A 141 4.30 -6.65 -0.57
CA THR A 141 5.17 -6.04 0.45
C THR A 141 6.03 -7.08 1.17
N GLY A 142 5.61 -8.35 1.15
CA GLY A 142 6.25 -9.46 1.84
C GLY A 142 5.99 -9.51 3.34
N TYR A 143 5.28 -8.54 3.94
CA TYR A 143 4.80 -8.57 5.32
C TYR A 143 3.34 -8.12 5.37
N ALA A 144 2.43 -9.08 5.46
CA ALA A 144 1.00 -8.81 5.37
C ALA A 144 0.33 -8.86 6.75
N CYS A 145 -0.22 -7.73 7.19
CA CYS A 145 -1.07 -7.65 8.38
C CYS A 145 -2.52 -8.00 8.03
N PRO A 146 -3.04 -9.15 8.49
CA PRO A 146 -4.40 -9.55 8.17
C PRO A 146 -5.42 -8.84 9.05
N ARG A 147 -6.64 -8.76 8.54
CA ARG A 147 -7.82 -8.60 9.38
C ARG A 147 -8.32 -9.96 9.85
N VAL A 148 -8.74 -10.02 11.11
CA VAL A 148 -9.20 -11.25 11.77
C VAL A 148 -10.59 -11.01 12.33
N PHE A 149 -11.52 -11.89 12.00
CA PHE A 149 -12.91 -11.78 12.45
C PHE A 149 -13.56 -13.16 12.59
N PRO A 150 -14.70 -13.26 13.29
CA PRO A 150 -15.41 -14.53 13.44
C PRO A 150 -15.80 -15.17 12.12
N SER A 151 -15.74 -16.50 12.04
CA SER A 151 -16.20 -17.23 10.87
C SER A 151 -17.70 -17.02 10.62
N GLY A 152 -18.05 -16.67 9.39
CA GLY A 152 -19.44 -16.44 8.99
C GLY A 152 -19.89 -14.98 9.08
N THR A 153 -19.01 -14.07 9.48
CA THR A 153 -19.22 -12.62 9.35
C THR A 153 -18.41 -12.06 8.18
N GLU A 154 -18.70 -10.82 7.80
CA GLU A 154 -17.88 -10.07 6.85
C GLU A 154 -16.78 -9.27 7.60
N ILE A 155 -15.83 -8.75 6.82
CA ILE A 155 -14.83 -7.82 7.33
C ILE A 155 -15.54 -6.53 7.77
N GLY A 156 -15.49 -6.24 9.07
CA GLY A 156 -16.07 -5.02 9.62
C GLY A 156 -15.02 -3.93 9.73
N TYR A 157 -15.14 -2.89 8.91
CA TYR A 157 -14.44 -1.62 9.14
C TYR A 157 -15.26 -0.78 10.11
N ASN A 158 -14.60 -0.18 11.09
CA ASN A 158 -15.26 0.59 12.14
C ASN A 158 -14.80 2.05 12.19
N ASP A 159 -15.41 2.83 13.05
CA ASP A 159 -15.06 4.24 13.24
C ASP A 159 -13.58 4.46 13.60
N ALA A 160 -12.91 3.48 14.23
CA ALA A 160 -11.48 3.57 14.51
C ALA A 160 -10.63 3.47 13.23
N ASP A 161 -11.05 2.68 12.25
CA ASP A 161 -10.42 2.65 10.92
C ASP A 161 -10.59 4.01 10.22
N ALA A 162 -11.78 4.61 10.25
CA ALA A 162 -12.02 5.93 9.67
C ALA A 162 -11.13 7.02 10.30
N ARG A 163 -11.05 7.07 11.63
CA ARG A 163 -10.14 7.99 12.35
C ARG A 163 -8.67 7.71 12.02
N HIS A 164 -8.31 6.45 11.82
CA HIS A 164 -6.94 6.07 11.46
C HIS A 164 -6.57 6.43 10.02
N THR A 165 -7.51 6.32 9.07
CA THR A 165 -7.34 6.82 7.69
C THR A 165 -7.00 8.31 7.71
N VAL A 166 -7.73 9.14 8.47
CA VAL A 166 -7.43 10.57 8.58
C VAL A 166 -6.09 10.84 9.26
N ARG A 167 -5.78 10.10 10.34
CA ARG A 167 -4.48 10.23 11.02
C ARG A 167 -3.32 9.95 10.05
N ARG A 168 -3.39 8.85 9.30
CA ARG A 168 -2.37 8.50 8.30
C ARG A 168 -2.26 9.57 7.23
N TYR A 169 -3.38 10.04 6.69
CA TYR A 169 -3.40 11.11 5.70
C TYR A 169 -2.71 12.39 6.21
N LEU A 170 -3.05 12.83 7.43
CA LEU A 170 -2.44 14.02 8.05
C LEU A 170 -0.97 13.81 8.39
N SER A 171 -0.60 12.64 8.91
CA SER A 171 0.79 12.25 9.17
C SER A 171 1.66 12.34 7.91
N ARG A 172 1.17 11.83 6.77
CA ARG A 172 1.85 12.00 5.47
C ARG A 172 1.97 13.47 5.08
N LEU A 173 0.87 14.21 5.21
CA LEU A 173 0.79 15.62 4.80
C LEU A 173 1.83 16.49 5.52
N VAL A 174 2.03 16.26 6.83
CA VAL A 174 2.98 17.04 7.65
C VAL A 174 4.41 16.49 7.62
N GLY A 175 4.68 15.48 6.80
CA GLY A 175 6.02 14.92 6.60
C GLY A 175 6.47 13.92 7.66
N THR A 176 5.55 13.42 8.49
CA THR A 176 5.82 12.39 9.50
C THR A 176 4.87 11.20 9.30
N PRO A 177 4.96 10.48 8.14
CA PRO A 177 4.12 9.31 7.91
C PRO A 177 4.38 8.26 8.98
N LEU A 178 3.36 7.43 9.27
CA LEU A 178 3.49 6.39 10.30
C LEU A 178 4.53 5.32 9.91
N ASP A 179 4.71 5.12 8.60
CA ASP A 179 5.76 4.30 8.02
C ASP A 179 6.29 4.96 6.74
N PRO A 180 7.58 4.87 6.41
CA PRO A 180 8.14 5.44 5.17
C PRO A 180 7.54 4.89 3.86
N ALA A 181 6.93 3.70 3.89
CA ALA A 181 6.20 3.11 2.78
C ALA A 181 4.76 3.64 2.66
N ASP A 182 4.27 4.41 3.63
CA ASP A 182 2.92 4.95 3.66
C ASP A 182 2.72 6.05 2.61
N ARG A 183 2.49 5.63 1.36
CA ARG A 183 2.34 6.50 0.18
C ARG A 183 1.00 6.29 -0.48
N GLU A 184 0.47 7.33 -1.11
CA GLU A 184 -0.85 7.27 -1.75
C GLU A 184 -0.91 6.28 -2.91
N ALA A 185 0.21 6.02 -3.59
CA ALA A 185 0.27 5.06 -4.71
C ALA A 185 0.15 3.60 -4.23
N ASP A 186 0.69 3.29 -3.06
CA ASP A 186 0.78 1.93 -2.52
C ASP A 186 -0.35 1.66 -1.51
N TYR A 187 -0.80 2.71 -0.82
CA TYR A 187 -1.86 2.69 0.18
C TYR A 187 -2.80 3.90 -0.03
N PRO A 188 -3.77 3.82 -0.94
CA PRO A 188 -4.63 4.96 -1.23
C PRO A 188 -5.51 5.32 -0.02
N LEU A 189 -5.51 6.59 0.36
CA LEU A 189 -6.39 7.13 1.41
C LEU A 189 -7.39 8.14 0.85
N VAL A 190 -7.19 8.64 -0.36
CA VAL A 190 -8.11 9.53 -1.07
C VAL A 190 -9.04 8.70 -1.94
N CYS A 191 -10.34 8.99 -1.91
CA CYS A 191 -11.29 8.28 -2.73
C CYS A 191 -10.98 8.44 -4.22
N ARG A 192 -11.14 7.36 -4.99
CA ARG A 192 -10.89 7.37 -6.43
C ARG A 192 -11.81 8.36 -7.13
N ALA A 193 -11.28 9.04 -8.15
CA ALA A 193 -12.04 9.99 -8.95
C ALA A 193 -13.12 9.34 -9.83
N THR A 194 -12.99 8.04 -10.12
CA THR A 194 -13.83 7.30 -11.05
C THR A 194 -14.06 5.88 -10.51
N PRO A 195 -15.31 5.38 -10.55
CA PRO A 195 -16.53 6.09 -10.99
C PRO A 195 -16.91 7.25 -10.06
N ALA A 196 -17.66 8.22 -10.60
CA ALA A 196 -18.22 9.31 -9.80
C ALA A 196 -19.39 8.76 -8.97
N ALA A 197 -19.10 8.38 -7.73
CA ALA A 197 -20.06 7.76 -6.80
C ALA A 197 -20.25 8.59 -5.51
N TRP A 198 -19.72 9.81 -5.45
CA TRP A 198 -19.70 10.63 -4.24
C TRP A 198 -21.00 11.43 -4.08
N ASP A 199 -21.80 11.11 -3.06
CA ASP A 199 -23.07 11.76 -2.72
C ASP A 199 -23.38 11.78 -1.21
N PRO A 200 -22.54 12.41 -0.37
CA PRO A 200 -22.72 12.44 1.08
C PRO A 200 -23.96 13.21 1.57
N ARG A 201 -24.71 13.82 0.66
CA ARG A 201 -25.95 14.56 0.95
C ARG A 201 -27.19 13.85 0.40
N SER A 202 -27.03 12.63 -0.14
CA SER A 202 -28.12 11.83 -0.71
C SER A 202 -28.97 12.62 -1.72
N THR A 203 -28.30 13.41 -2.58
CA THR A 203 -28.95 14.24 -3.59
C THR A 203 -29.50 13.43 -4.77
N GLY A 204 -29.06 12.18 -4.93
CA GLY A 204 -29.37 11.32 -6.08
C GLY A 204 -28.55 11.67 -7.33
N SER A 205 -27.54 12.53 -7.21
CA SER A 205 -26.68 12.98 -8.30
C SER A 205 -25.21 12.85 -7.90
N PRO A 206 -24.61 11.65 -8.00
CA PRO A 206 -23.26 11.42 -7.53
C PRO A 206 -22.24 12.18 -8.36
N THR A 207 -21.20 12.64 -7.67
CA THR A 207 -20.12 13.46 -8.22
C THR A 207 -18.76 12.78 -8.06
N LYS A 208 -17.71 13.42 -8.59
CA LYS A 208 -16.34 13.06 -8.24
C LYS A 208 -16.06 13.52 -6.80
N PRO A 209 -15.42 12.71 -5.94
CA PRO A 209 -15.00 13.16 -4.62
C PRO A 209 -14.18 14.46 -4.70
N PRO A 210 -14.55 15.53 -3.99
CA PRO A 210 -13.87 16.82 -4.08
C PRO A 210 -12.35 16.78 -3.86
N LEU A 211 -11.88 15.97 -2.89
CA LEU A 211 -10.46 15.86 -2.57
C LEU A 211 -9.65 15.22 -3.71
N ALA A 212 -10.25 14.27 -4.44
CA ALA A 212 -9.63 13.64 -5.61
C ALA A 212 -9.38 14.62 -6.77
N GLY A 213 -10.04 15.79 -6.76
CA GLY A 213 -9.85 16.86 -7.74
C GLY A 213 -9.00 18.02 -7.23
N ASN A 214 -8.72 18.08 -5.92
CA ASN A 214 -8.03 19.19 -5.30
C ASN A 214 -7.32 18.74 -4.01
N THR A 215 -6.11 18.21 -4.16
CA THR A 215 -5.25 17.81 -3.03
C THR A 215 -4.71 18.99 -2.23
N ALA A 216 -4.81 20.23 -2.75
CA ALA A 216 -4.33 21.44 -2.08
C ALA A 216 -5.29 22.00 -1.02
N LYS A 217 -6.44 21.36 -0.76
CA LYS A 217 -7.42 21.77 0.27
C LYS A 217 -6.84 21.90 1.68
N LEU A 218 -5.71 21.23 1.95
CA LEU A 218 -5.01 21.29 3.23
C LEU A 218 -3.62 21.93 3.12
N SER A 219 -3.40 22.75 2.09
CA SER A 219 -2.17 23.55 1.97
C SER A 219 -2.00 24.45 3.20
N GLY A 220 -0.77 24.54 3.70
CA GLY A 220 -0.43 25.34 4.88
C GLY A 220 -0.67 24.67 6.23
N VAL A 221 -1.19 23.45 6.28
CA VAL A 221 -1.22 22.63 7.49
C VAL A 221 0.20 22.15 7.82
N THR A 222 0.64 22.37 9.05
CA THR A 222 1.96 22.00 9.56
C THR A 222 1.91 21.02 10.74
N GLY A 223 0.73 20.77 11.31
CA GLY A 223 0.54 19.84 12.42
C GLY A 223 -0.93 19.50 12.63
N PHE A 224 -1.21 18.58 13.56
CA PHE A 224 -2.57 18.22 13.96
C PHE A 224 -2.58 17.57 15.35
N GLU A 225 -3.69 17.72 16.07
CA GLU A 225 -3.88 17.13 17.40
C GLU A 225 -4.44 15.71 17.27
N GLY A 226 -3.56 14.72 17.13
CA GLY A 226 -3.93 13.32 16.88
C GLY A 226 -4.78 12.67 17.99
N SER A 227 -4.70 13.17 19.23
CA SER A 227 -5.52 12.71 20.36
C SER A 227 -6.95 13.26 20.34
N GLU A 228 -7.21 14.32 19.57
CA GLU A 228 -8.53 14.98 19.48
C GLU A 228 -9.30 14.56 18.23
N ILE A 229 -8.82 13.56 17.50
CA ILE A 229 -9.54 12.99 16.35
C ILE A 229 -10.83 12.33 16.86
N SER A 230 -11.97 12.82 16.39
CA SER A 230 -13.30 12.28 16.70
C SER A 230 -14.05 11.91 15.43
N SER A 231 -15.10 11.11 15.55
CA SER A 231 -15.90 10.65 14.41
C SER A 231 -17.39 10.69 14.72
N SER A 232 -18.19 11.06 13.73
CA SER A 232 -19.65 10.96 13.77
C SER A 232 -20.18 10.42 12.45
N ARG A 233 -21.26 9.65 12.52
CA ARG A 233 -21.88 9.05 11.34
C ARG A 233 -22.78 10.09 10.66
N ILE A 234 -22.65 10.26 9.34
CA ILE A 234 -23.55 11.09 8.55
C ILE A 234 -24.77 10.26 8.16
N ASP A 235 -24.52 9.09 7.57
CA ASP A 235 -25.53 8.09 7.21
C ASP A 235 -24.92 6.68 7.18
N SER A 236 -25.56 5.72 6.51
CA SER A 236 -25.01 4.35 6.39
C SER A 236 -23.74 4.26 5.55
N GLU A 237 -23.51 5.19 4.63
CA GLU A 237 -22.42 5.17 3.64
C GLU A 237 -21.28 6.15 3.96
N TYR A 238 -21.57 7.22 4.71
CA TYR A 238 -20.64 8.32 4.98
C TYR A 238 -20.41 8.58 6.47
N LEU A 239 -19.18 8.95 6.78
CA LEU A 239 -18.71 9.28 8.13
C LEU A 239 -17.94 10.60 8.11
N ALA A 240 -18.15 11.44 9.12
CA ALA A 240 -17.39 12.67 9.36
C ALA A 240 -16.34 12.44 10.44
N VAL A 241 -15.07 12.71 10.14
CA VAL A 241 -13.96 12.72 11.11
C VAL A 241 -13.52 14.15 11.32
N GLU A 242 -13.51 14.61 12.57
CA GLU A 242 -13.11 15.97 12.94
C GLU A 242 -11.74 15.95 13.60
N VAL A 243 -10.86 16.84 13.14
CA VAL A 243 -9.48 16.95 13.66
C VAL A 243 -9.06 18.41 13.76
N PRO A 244 -8.53 18.87 14.90
CA PRO A 244 -7.81 20.14 14.98
C PRO A 244 -6.50 20.05 14.17
N VAL A 245 -6.37 20.89 13.15
CA VAL A 245 -5.14 21.06 12.37
C VAL A 245 -4.48 22.39 12.70
N ILE A 246 -3.15 22.40 12.70
CA ILE A 246 -2.32 23.57 13.00
C ILE A 246 -1.82 24.13 11.67
N ASP A 247 -2.04 25.41 11.42
CA ASP A 247 -1.50 26.10 10.25
C ASP A 247 -0.10 26.70 10.50
N SER A 248 0.52 27.24 9.45
CA SER A 248 1.86 27.85 9.52
C SER A 248 1.98 29.03 10.49
N THR A 249 0.86 29.58 10.98
CA THR A 249 0.84 30.63 12.01
C THR A 249 0.81 30.07 13.43
N GLY A 250 0.71 28.74 13.57
CA GLY A 250 0.52 28.04 14.84
C GLY A 250 -0.93 28.02 15.32
N THR A 251 -1.89 28.46 14.50
CA THR A 251 -3.31 28.51 14.88
C THR A 251 -3.97 27.15 14.64
N ALA A 252 -4.63 26.61 15.67
CA ALA A 252 -5.45 25.42 15.54
C ALA A 252 -6.83 25.75 14.94
N LYS A 253 -7.25 24.99 13.94
CA LYS A 253 -8.57 25.06 13.31
C LYS A 253 -9.10 23.65 13.13
N THR A 254 -10.35 23.40 13.49
CA THR A 254 -10.98 22.12 13.17
C THR A 254 -11.12 21.96 11.66
N ARG A 255 -10.95 20.74 11.18
CA ARG A 255 -11.28 20.31 9.83
C ARG A 255 -12.16 19.08 9.91
N THR A 256 -13.18 19.05 9.07
CA THR A 256 -14.05 17.89 8.92
C THR A 256 -13.68 17.16 7.65
N PHE A 257 -13.30 15.90 7.80
CA PHE A 257 -13.01 14.97 6.73
C PHE A 257 -14.27 14.12 6.53
N THR A 258 -14.80 14.09 5.30
CA THR A 258 -15.89 13.17 4.96
C THR A 258 -15.28 11.95 4.28
N LEU A 259 -15.61 10.77 4.82
CA LEU A 259 -15.12 9.49 4.37
C LEU A 259 -16.28 8.60 3.93
N THR A 260 -15.99 7.65 3.05
CA THR A 260 -16.87 6.53 2.73
C THR A 260 -16.10 5.22 2.81
N GLN A 261 -16.80 4.12 3.06
CA GLN A 261 -16.21 2.79 3.15
C GLN A 261 -16.24 2.10 1.79
N GLY A 262 -15.08 1.63 1.34
CA GLY A 262 -14.93 0.73 0.20
C GLY A 262 -14.48 -0.68 0.62
N PRO A 263 -14.19 -1.55 -0.35
CA PRO A 263 -13.73 -2.93 -0.10
C PRO A 263 -12.41 -3.01 0.69
N GLU A 264 -11.53 -2.02 0.51
CA GLU A 264 -10.20 -1.90 1.12
C GLU A 264 -10.21 -1.00 2.37
N GLY A 265 -11.41 -0.65 2.87
CA GLY A 265 -11.58 0.23 4.03
C GLY A 265 -11.99 1.65 3.65
N PHE A 266 -11.71 2.61 4.53
CA PHE A 266 -12.17 3.99 4.35
C PHE A 266 -11.27 4.81 3.43
N CYS A 267 -11.88 5.60 2.56
CA CYS A 267 -11.23 6.65 1.79
C CYS A 267 -11.81 8.02 2.12
N ILE A 268 -11.01 9.08 1.99
CA ILE A 268 -11.39 10.47 2.21
C ILE A 268 -11.84 11.07 0.89
N GLY A 269 -13.08 11.53 0.82
CA GLY A 269 -13.61 12.16 -0.38
C GLY A 269 -13.71 13.68 -0.30
N ASP A 270 -13.86 14.26 0.89
CA ASP A 270 -13.91 15.70 1.07
C ASP A 270 -13.25 16.16 2.37
N VAL A 271 -12.84 17.43 2.38
CA VAL A 271 -12.34 18.16 3.55
C VAL A 271 -12.95 19.56 3.56
N THR A 272 -13.58 19.93 4.67
CA THR A 272 -14.18 21.25 4.89
C THR A 272 -13.64 21.92 6.16
N PRO A 273 -13.74 23.26 6.27
CA PRO A 273 -13.53 23.99 7.52
C PRO A 273 -14.48 23.54 8.62
#